data_AF-A0A531KBS4-F1
#
_entry.id   AF-A0A531KBS4-F1
#
_cell.length_a   1.000
_cell.length_b   1.000
_cell.length_c   1.000
_cell.angle_alpha   90.00
_cell.angle_beta   90.00
_cell.angle_gamma   90.00
#
_symmetry.space_group_name_H-M   'P 1'
#
loop_
_entity.id
_entity.type
_entity.pdbx_description
1 polymer ?
#
loop_
_entity_poly.entity_id
_entity_poly.type
_entity_poly.pdbx_seq_one_letter_code
_entity_poly.pdbx_strand_id
1 'polypeptide(L)'
;VPKSIRLDRPLALPAPASEAEALAELSATMAKNTVLKSFIGAGYHGVHVPPVIQRNLFENPAWYTAYTPYQAEISQGRLEMLFNFQTLVTELTGLPVASASLLDEATAVAEAVGIALRHHRDKRTKVALAGTPHPQTLDVVRT
;
A
#
# COMPACT_ATOMS: atom_id res chain seq x y z
N VAL A 1 -33.41 -4.76 -6.86
CA VAL A 1 -33.16 -4.30 -5.47
C VAL A 1 -34.49 -4.27 -4.72
N PRO A 2 -34.61 -4.93 -3.55
CA PRO A 2 -35.81 -4.85 -2.71
C PRO A 2 -36.19 -3.40 -2.41
N LYS A 3 -37.49 -3.07 -2.41
CA LYS A 3 -37.98 -1.70 -2.21
C LYS A 3 -37.52 -1.10 -0.88
N SER A 4 -37.39 -1.91 0.18
CA SER A 4 -37.00 -1.48 1.52
C SER A 4 -35.59 -0.91 1.63
N ILE A 5 -34.70 -1.21 0.67
CA ILE A 5 -33.31 -0.73 0.66
C ILE A 5 -32.97 0.05 -0.61
N ARG A 6 -33.94 0.24 -1.51
CA ARG A 6 -33.73 1.01 -2.73
C ARG A 6 -33.67 2.48 -2.36
N LEU A 7 -32.65 3.18 -2.84
CA LEU A 7 -32.61 4.63 -2.73
C LEU A 7 -33.71 5.24 -3.60
N ASP A 8 -34.66 5.93 -2.98
CA ASP A 8 -35.83 6.52 -3.65
C ASP A 8 -35.57 7.90 -4.28
N ARG A 9 -34.30 8.30 -4.37
CA ARG A 9 -33.85 9.53 -5.01
C ARG A 9 -32.59 9.30 -5.83
N PRO A 10 -32.32 10.14 -6.84
CA PRO A 10 -31.00 10.18 -7.48
C PRO A 10 -29.89 10.49 -6.47
N LEU A 11 -28.67 10.07 -6.79
CA LEU A 11 -27.48 10.52 -6.08
C LEU A 11 -27.31 12.02 -6.30
N ALA A 12 -26.94 12.74 -5.23
CA ALA A 12 -26.65 14.17 -5.30
C ALA A 12 -25.20 14.35 -5.76
N LEU A 13 -24.96 14.20 -7.06
CA LEU A 13 -23.66 14.32 -7.70
C LEU A 13 -23.70 15.42 -8.78
N PRO A 14 -22.55 16.00 -9.15
CA PRO A 14 -22.44 16.85 -10.34
C PRO A 14 -22.89 16.11 -11.60
N ALA A 15 -23.20 16.87 -12.66
CA ALA A 15 -23.43 16.29 -13.97
C ALA A 15 -22.17 15.53 -14.45
N PRO A 16 -22.33 14.44 -15.23
CA PRO A 16 -21.19 13.71 -15.77
C PRO A 16 -20.35 14.63 -16.66
N ALA A 17 -19.04 14.59 -16.48
CA ALA A 17 -18.06 15.27 -17.32
C ALA A 17 -17.52 14.32 -18.39
N SER A 18 -17.10 14.87 -19.52
CA SER A 18 -16.25 14.15 -20.47
C SER A 18 -14.85 13.89 -19.88
N GLU A 19 -14.09 12.97 -20.48
CA GLU A 19 -12.71 12.68 -20.05
C GLU A 19 -11.83 13.94 -20.05
N ALA A 20 -11.92 14.77 -21.10
CA ALA A 20 -11.15 15.99 -21.22
C ALA A 20 -11.50 17.02 -20.14
N GLU A 21 -12.79 17.18 -19.83
CA GLU A 21 -13.25 18.08 -18.76
C GLU A 21 -12.78 17.61 -17.39
N ALA A 22 -12.93 16.32 -17.08
CA ALA A 22 -12.50 15.74 -15.81
C ALA A 22 -10.98 15.87 -15.60
N LEU A 23 -10.18 15.61 -16.65
CA LEU A 23 -8.72 15.76 -16.60
C LEU A 23 -8.31 17.24 -16.44
N ALA A 24 -9.00 18.16 -17.11
CA ALA A 24 -8.73 19.60 -16.97
C ALA A 24 -9.03 20.10 -15.55
N GLU A 25 -10.16 19.69 -14.98
CA GLU A 25 -10.53 20.01 -13.59
C GLU A 25 -9.52 19.44 -12.58
N LEU A 26 -9.14 18.17 -12.76
CA LEU A 26 -8.15 17.52 -11.89
C LEU A 26 -6.79 18.21 -12.00
N SER A 27 -6.36 18.56 -13.21
CA SER A 27 -5.10 19.28 -13.45
C SER A 27 -5.09 20.65 -12.76
N ALA A 28 -6.17 21.42 -12.88
CA ALA A 28 -6.32 22.70 -12.19
C ALA A 28 -6.28 22.58 -10.66
N THR A 29 -6.82 21.47 -10.12
CA THR A 29 -6.75 21.18 -8.69
C THR A 29 -5.34 20.80 -8.25
N MET A 30 -4.68 19.90 -9.00
CA MET A 30 -3.31 19.48 -8.73
C MET A 30 -2.30 20.63 -8.84
N ALA A 31 -2.53 21.62 -9.70
CA ALA A 31 -1.69 22.80 -9.85
C ALA A 31 -1.61 23.68 -8.59
N LYS A 32 -2.50 23.46 -7.60
CA LYS A 32 -2.45 24.13 -6.29
C LYS A 32 -1.39 23.54 -5.36
N ASN A 33 -0.91 22.32 -5.64
CA ASN A 33 0.13 21.67 -4.85
C ASN A 33 1.50 22.25 -5.19
N THR A 34 2.37 22.42 -4.18
CA THR A 34 3.77 22.81 -4.38
C THR A 34 4.66 21.59 -4.16
N VAL A 35 5.34 21.13 -5.21
CA VAL A 35 6.29 20.01 -5.12
C VAL A 35 7.63 20.55 -4.60
N LEU A 36 8.00 20.15 -3.39
CA LEU A 36 9.25 20.56 -2.73
C LEU A 36 10.24 19.41 -2.67
N LYS A 37 11.52 19.76 -2.54
CA LYS A 37 12.55 18.81 -2.11
C LYS A 37 12.42 18.58 -0.61
N SER A 38 11.65 17.56 -0.23
CA SER A 38 11.37 17.25 1.17
C SER A 38 12.49 16.42 1.80
N PHE A 39 13.02 16.90 2.93
CA PHE A 39 13.95 16.17 3.79
C PHE A 39 13.37 15.90 5.18
N ILE A 40 12.03 15.85 5.28
CA ILE A 40 11.32 15.55 6.54
C ILE A 40 11.66 14.12 7.03
N GLY A 41 11.81 13.17 6.10
CA GLY A 41 12.01 11.76 6.43
C GLY A 41 10.74 11.14 6.98
N ALA A 42 10.79 10.66 8.22
CA ALA A 42 9.66 10.02 8.90
C ALA A 42 9.07 8.83 8.11
N GLY A 43 9.93 8.00 7.51
CA GLY A 43 9.53 6.81 6.74
C GLY A 43 9.30 7.06 5.26
N TYR A 44 9.28 8.31 4.81
CA TYR A 44 9.11 8.68 3.40
C TYR A 44 10.31 9.45 2.87
N HIS A 45 10.91 8.92 1.80
CA HIS A 45 12.12 9.45 1.21
C HIS A 45 11.94 9.60 -0.30
N GLY A 46 12.39 10.72 -0.87
CA GLY A 46 12.36 10.93 -2.31
C GLY A 46 13.29 9.92 -3.02
N VAL A 47 12.77 9.25 -4.04
CA VAL A 47 13.51 8.26 -4.85
C VAL A 47 13.42 8.61 -6.33
N HIS A 48 14.42 8.17 -7.10
CA HIS A 48 14.35 8.22 -8.55
C HIS A 48 13.75 6.91 -9.07
N VAL A 49 12.51 6.95 -9.55
CA VAL A 49 11.87 5.80 -10.20
C VAL A 49 12.43 5.66 -11.61
N PRO A 50 13.07 4.52 -11.96
CA PRO A 50 13.58 4.32 -13.32
C PRO A 50 12.48 4.47 -14.37
N PRO A 51 12.66 5.30 -15.42
CA PRO A 51 11.62 5.53 -16.42
C PRO A 51 11.11 4.27 -17.11
N VAL A 52 11.97 3.25 -17.26
CA VAL A 52 11.59 1.95 -17.82
C VAL A 52 10.57 1.21 -16.94
N ILE A 53 10.65 1.34 -15.62
CA ILE A 53 9.70 0.74 -14.67
C ILE A 53 8.40 1.54 -14.69
N GLN A 54 8.48 2.87 -14.63
CA GLN A 54 7.30 3.72 -14.69
C GLN A 54 6.47 3.43 -15.95
N ARG A 55 7.11 3.43 -17.11
CA ARG A 55 6.41 3.28 -18.39
C ARG A 55 5.85 1.89 -18.63
N ASN A 56 6.63 0.84 -18.34
CA ASN A 56 6.30 -0.52 -18.77
C ASN A 56 5.58 -1.36 -17.70
N LEU A 57 5.57 -0.90 -16.45
CA LEU A 57 4.92 -1.58 -15.32
C LEU A 57 3.84 -0.70 -14.70
N PHE A 58 4.18 0.48 -14.20
CA PHE A 58 3.22 1.34 -13.47
C PHE A 58 2.11 1.91 -14.37
N GLU A 59 2.48 2.38 -15.57
CA GLU A 59 1.53 2.95 -16.54
C GLU A 59 0.92 1.89 -17.50
N ASN A 60 1.23 0.60 -17.31
CA ASN A 60 0.82 -0.46 -18.22
C ASN A 60 -0.35 -1.30 -17.64
N PRO A 61 -1.55 -1.28 -18.26
CA PRO A 61 -2.71 -2.01 -17.75
C PRO A 61 -2.51 -3.52 -17.71
N ALA A 62 -1.61 -4.09 -18.50
CA ALA A 62 -1.28 -5.52 -18.42
C ALA A 62 -0.77 -5.95 -17.02
N TRP A 63 -0.22 -5.00 -16.25
CA TRP A 63 0.32 -5.26 -14.91
C TRP A 63 -0.63 -4.90 -13.77
N TYR A 64 -1.49 -3.87 -13.92
CA TYR A 64 -2.35 -3.40 -12.83
C TYR A 64 -3.84 -3.77 -12.93
N THR A 65 -4.29 -4.38 -14.03
CA THR A 65 -5.71 -4.76 -14.19
C THR A 65 -6.05 -6.14 -13.64
N ALA A 66 -5.07 -7.05 -13.57
CA ALA A 66 -5.26 -8.36 -12.96
C ALA A 66 -5.33 -8.26 -11.43
N TYR A 67 -6.13 -9.13 -10.80
CA TYR A 67 -6.25 -9.19 -9.34
C TYR A 67 -5.32 -10.26 -8.74
N THR A 68 -5.60 -10.68 -7.50
CA THR A 68 -4.86 -11.71 -6.77
C THR A 68 -4.61 -12.96 -7.64
N PRO A 69 -3.39 -13.54 -7.62
CA PRO A 69 -3.03 -14.74 -8.38
C PRO A 69 -3.65 -16.03 -7.85
N TYR A 70 -4.99 -16.12 -7.84
CA TYR A 70 -5.71 -17.35 -7.49
C TYR A 70 -5.49 -18.48 -8.51
N GLN A 71 -5.33 -18.15 -9.80
CA GLN A 71 -5.02 -19.10 -10.88
C GLN A 71 -3.53 -18.98 -11.24
N ALA A 72 -2.68 -19.77 -10.59
CA ALA A 72 -1.23 -19.64 -10.66
C ALA A 72 -0.69 -19.82 -12.09
N GLU A 73 -1.28 -20.72 -12.87
CA GLU A 73 -0.84 -21.12 -14.22
C GLU A 73 -0.83 -19.95 -15.20
N ILE A 74 -1.79 -19.04 -15.08
CA ILE A 74 -1.91 -17.83 -15.92
C ILE A 74 -1.35 -16.58 -15.22
N SER A 75 -0.60 -16.77 -14.14
CA SER A 75 -0.16 -15.70 -13.24
C SER A 75 1.33 -15.70 -12.94
N GLN A 76 2.11 -16.53 -13.64
CA GLN A 76 3.52 -16.77 -13.33
C GLN A 76 4.35 -15.49 -13.36
N GLY A 77 4.14 -14.57 -14.31
CA GLY A 77 4.93 -13.33 -14.38
C GLY A 77 4.85 -12.45 -13.12
N ARG A 78 3.66 -12.31 -12.50
CA ARG A 78 3.53 -11.55 -11.25
C ARG A 78 4.00 -12.34 -10.04
N LEU A 79 3.78 -13.66 -10.02
CA LEU A 79 4.26 -14.53 -8.95
C LEU A 79 5.78 -14.54 -8.89
N GLU A 80 6.46 -14.55 -10.03
CA GLU A 80 7.91 -14.43 -10.13
C GLU A 80 8.41 -13.08 -9.58
N MET A 81 7.74 -11.97 -9.92
CA MET A 81 8.09 -10.66 -9.37
C MET A 81 7.90 -10.59 -7.84
N LEU A 82 6.84 -11.21 -7.31
CA LEU A 82 6.61 -11.30 -5.87
C LEU A 82 7.66 -12.20 -5.20
N PHE A 83 8.08 -13.28 -5.85
CA PHE A 83 9.16 -14.13 -5.35
C PHE A 83 10.50 -13.37 -5.31
N ASN A 84 10.79 -12.55 -6.32
CA ASN A 84 11.97 -11.67 -6.32
C ASN A 84 11.90 -10.63 -5.20
N PHE A 85 10.71 -10.06 -4.92
CA PHE A 85 10.51 -9.18 -3.75
C PHE A 85 10.80 -9.91 -2.44
N GLN A 86 10.25 -11.12 -2.25
CA GLN A 86 10.51 -11.92 -1.05
C GLN A 86 12.00 -12.22 -0.89
N THR A 87 12.66 -12.60 -1.98
CA THR A 87 14.09 -12.91 -2.02
C THR A 87 14.91 -11.69 -1.61
N LEU A 88 14.65 -10.53 -2.22
CA LEU A 88 15.30 -9.27 -1.87
C LEU A 88 15.15 -8.93 -0.38
N VAL A 89 13.93 -9.05 0.17
CA VAL A 89 13.69 -8.79 1.60
C VAL A 89 14.44 -9.79 2.48
N THR A 90 14.45 -11.08 2.14
CA THR A 90 15.20 -12.09 2.91
C THR A 90 16.70 -11.84 2.87
N GLU A 91 17.26 -11.45 1.72
CA GLU A 91 18.69 -11.15 1.57
C GLU A 91 19.09 -9.88 2.33
N LEU A 92 18.29 -8.82 2.28
CA LEU A 92 18.56 -7.56 2.98
C LEU A 92 18.42 -7.70 4.50
N THR A 93 17.46 -8.48 4.99
CA THR A 93 17.20 -8.64 6.43
C THR A 93 17.97 -9.79 7.06
N GLY A 94 18.47 -10.74 6.27
CA GLY A 94 19.07 -11.98 6.74
C GLY A 94 18.07 -12.95 7.40
N LEU A 95 16.76 -12.70 7.26
CA LEU A 95 15.71 -13.57 7.79
C LEU A 95 15.33 -14.66 6.77
N PRO A 96 14.90 -15.85 7.24
CA PRO A 96 14.69 -17.00 6.35
C PRO A 96 13.43 -16.90 5.47
N VAL A 97 12.47 -16.04 5.82
CA VAL A 97 11.18 -15.93 5.13
C VAL A 97 10.71 -14.48 5.14
N ALA A 98 10.11 -14.05 4.03
CA ALA A 98 9.38 -12.79 3.90
C ALA A 98 8.00 -13.03 3.27
N SER A 99 7.02 -12.21 3.61
CA SER A 99 5.72 -12.18 2.91
C SER A 99 5.81 -11.41 1.59
N ALA A 100 4.77 -11.51 0.77
CA ALA A 100 4.65 -10.79 -0.50
C ALA A 100 4.10 -9.35 -0.33
N SER A 101 4.60 -8.61 0.69
CA SER A 101 4.18 -7.27 1.17
C SER A 101 3.12 -7.24 2.29
N LEU A 102 2.97 -6.06 2.89
CA LEU A 102 1.92 -5.60 3.81
C LEU A 102 1.53 -4.16 3.40
N LEU A 103 0.58 -3.54 4.11
CA LEU A 103 0.03 -2.23 3.72
C LEU A 103 1.04 -1.09 3.88
N ASP A 104 1.65 -0.96 5.06
CA ASP A 104 2.66 0.06 5.37
C ASP A 104 3.56 -0.39 6.53
N GLU A 105 4.59 0.40 6.86
CA GLU A 105 5.51 0.12 7.98
C GLU A 105 4.78 0.01 9.31
N ALA A 106 3.87 0.95 9.61
CA ALA A 106 3.22 1.07 10.91
C ALA A 106 2.35 -0.16 11.21
N THR A 107 1.55 -0.58 10.24
CA THR A 107 0.71 -1.78 10.29
C THR A 107 1.55 -3.06 10.25
N ALA A 108 2.68 -3.08 9.55
CA ALA A 108 3.62 -4.20 9.60
C ALA A 108 4.21 -4.41 11.00
N VAL A 109 4.54 -3.33 11.72
CA VAL A 109 4.96 -3.42 13.13
C VAL A 109 3.81 -3.91 14.01
N ALA A 110 2.58 -3.43 13.81
CA ALA A 110 1.41 -3.92 14.54
C ALA A 110 1.15 -5.43 14.31
N GLU A 111 1.29 -5.92 13.07
CA GLU A 111 1.22 -7.35 12.77
C GLU A 111 2.36 -8.14 13.43
N ALA A 112 3.57 -7.60 13.45
CA ALA A 112 4.69 -8.22 14.15
C ALA A 112 4.41 -8.35 15.67
N VAL A 113 3.82 -7.32 16.29
CA VAL A 113 3.31 -7.37 17.67
C VAL A 113 2.26 -8.46 17.82
N GLY A 114 1.30 -8.54 16.91
CA GLY A 114 0.27 -9.58 16.89
C GLY A 114 0.83 -10.99 16.78
N ILE A 115 1.83 -11.21 15.90
CA ILE A 115 2.54 -12.49 15.77
C ILE A 115 3.28 -12.83 17.08
N ALA A 116 4.01 -11.88 17.66
CA ALA A 116 4.76 -12.09 18.90
C ALA A 116 3.84 -12.48 20.06
N LEU A 117 2.71 -11.77 20.23
CA LEU A 117 1.72 -12.07 21.27
C LEU A 117 1.04 -13.43 21.06
N ARG A 118 0.75 -13.83 19.81
CA ARG A 118 0.16 -15.14 19.50
C ARG A 118 1.16 -16.29 19.67
N HIS A 119 2.43 -16.04 19.39
CA HIS A 119 3.50 -17.02 19.57
C HIS A 119 3.83 -17.23 21.05
N HIS A 120 3.80 -16.16 21.84
CA HIS A 120 4.02 -16.21 23.28
C HIS A 120 2.82 -16.83 24.00
N ARG A 121 3.03 -17.94 24.71
CA ARG A 121 1.94 -18.71 25.35
C ARG A 121 1.71 -18.40 26.83
N ASP A 122 2.53 -17.53 27.43
CA ASP A 122 2.37 -17.18 28.84
C ASP A 122 1.40 -16.00 29.03
N LYS A 123 1.15 -15.65 30.29
CA LYS A 123 0.24 -14.56 30.67
C LYS A 123 0.76 -13.15 30.36
N ARG A 124 1.97 -12.99 29.80
CA ARG A 124 2.55 -11.66 29.57
C ARG A 124 1.95 -11.06 28.31
N THR A 125 1.36 -9.87 28.46
CA THR A 125 0.70 -9.15 27.37
C THR A 125 1.38 -7.82 27.04
N LYS A 126 2.45 -7.47 27.77
CA LYS A 126 3.19 -6.22 27.57
C LYS A 126 4.23 -6.40 26.48
N VAL A 127 4.23 -5.49 25.51
CA VAL A 127 5.25 -5.38 24.47
C VAL A 127 6.06 -4.11 24.70
N ALA A 128 7.38 -4.22 24.57
CA ALA A 128 8.28 -3.08 24.64
C ALA A 128 8.68 -2.66 23.23
N LEU A 129 8.50 -1.37 22.92
CA LEU A 129 9.04 -0.75 21.71
C LEU A 129 10.30 0.01 22.10
N ALA A 130 11.43 -0.37 21.52
CA ALA A 130 12.73 0.23 21.81
C ALA A 130 13.14 1.26 20.73
N GLY A 131 14.02 2.17 21.10
CA GLY A 131 14.53 3.22 20.22
C GLY A 131 13.54 4.37 20.01
N THR A 132 13.60 4.98 18.83
CA THR A 132 12.73 6.09 18.43
C THR A 132 11.99 5.77 17.13
N PRO A 133 11.00 4.86 17.14
CA PRO A 133 10.16 4.60 15.97
C PRO A 133 9.47 5.89 15.51
N HIS A 134 9.04 5.92 14.26
CA HIS A 134 8.31 7.06 13.74
C HIS A 134 7.00 7.30 14.54
N PRO A 135 6.61 8.56 14.78
CA PRO A 135 5.42 8.88 15.59
C PRO A 135 4.16 8.15 15.10
N GLN A 136 3.93 8.10 13.78
CA GLN A 136 2.79 7.39 13.21
C GLN A 136 2.83 5.88 13.46
N THR A 137 4.03 5.27 13.51
CA THR A 137 4.19 3.86 13.85
C THR A 137 3.80 3.60 15.30
N LEU A 138 4.17 4.49 16.23
CA LEU A 138 3.76 4.39 17.62
C LEU A 138 2.24 4.56 17.80
N ASP A 139 1.63 5.47 17.06
CA ASP A 139 0.20 5.74 17.15
C ASP A 139 -0.63 4.57 16.63
N VAL A 140 -0.25 3.98 15.48
CA VAL A 140 -0.94 2.79 14.94
C VAL A 140 -0.79 1.60 15.89
N VAL A 141 0.39 1.34 16.43
CA VAL A 141 0.60 0.19 17.35
C VAL A 141 -0.17 0.34 18.66
N ARG A 142 -0.48 1.56 19.08
CA ARG A 142 -1.25 1.85 20.30
C ARG A 142 -2.77 1.77 20.11
N THR A 143 -3.25 1.87 18.87
CA THR A 143 -4.68 1.87 18.53
C THR A 143 -5.26 0.47 18.70
#